data_AF-A0A534RZI9-F1
#
_entry.id   AF-A0A534RZI9-F1
#
_cell.length_a   1.000
_cell.length_b   1.000
_cell.length_c   1.000
_cell.angle_alpha   90.00
_cell.angle_beta   90.00
_cell.angle_gamma   90.00
#
_symmetry.space_group_name_H-M   'P 1'
#
loop_
_entity.id
_entity.type
_entity.pdbx_description
1 polymer ?
#
loop_
_entity_poly.entity_id
_entity_poly.type
_entity_poly.pdbx_seq_one_letter_code
_entity_poly.pdbx_strand_id
1 'polypeptide(L)'
;MWKTLTCVMLLLLMIGLGPMLRAEPPQKPGPPAVANPAPAPAATALPTPLAAELFEGRAREAYAAAREIPDVFAGLACYCGCNKSLGHRHLLDCFADDHGAG
;
A
#
# COMPACT_ATOMS: atom_id res chain seq x y z
N MET A 1 -51.74 7.66 -2.68
CA MET A 1 -51.45 6.68 -3.74
C MET A 1 -50.36 7.14 -4.71
N TRP A 2 -50.43 8.35 -5.27
CA TRP A 2 -49.38 8.86 -6.16
C TRP A 2 -48.00 9.00 -5.47
N LYS A 3 -47.96 9.56 -4.25
CA LYS A 3 -46.70 9.79 -3.51
C LYS A 3 -45.90 8.51 -3.22
N THR A 4 -46.58 7.39 -2.98
CA THR A 4 -45.93 6.09 -2.74
C THR A 4 -45.36 5.49 -4.02
N LEU A 5 -46.05 5.69 -5.15
CA LEU A 5 -45.56 5.27 -6.47
C LEU A 5 -44.30 6.04 -6.89
N THR A 6 -44.23 7.34 -6.60
CA THR A 6 -43.04 8.15 -6.90
C THR A 6 -41.82 7.72 -6.08
N CYS A 7 -41.97 7.42 -4.78
CA CYS A 7 -40.87 6.94 -3.94
C CYS A 7 -40.35 5.57 -4.37
N VAL A 8 -41.24 4.63 -4.72
CA VAL A 8 -40.84 3.29 -5.17
C VAL A 8 -40.08 3.36 -6.50
N MET A 9 -40.53 4.20 -7.44
CA MET A 9 -39.86 4.37 -8.72
C MET A 9 -38.48 5.04 -8.57
N LEU A 10 -38.34 6.04 -7.69
CA LEU A 10 -37.05 6.68 -7.38
C LEU A 10 -36.07 5.70 -6.72
N LEU A 11 -36.55 4.86 -5.80
CA LEU A 11 -35.73 3.81 -5.16
C LEU A 11 -35.22 2.79 -6.18
N LEU A 12 -36.08 2.33 -7.09
CA LEU A 12 -35.69 1.38 -8.15
C LEU A 12 -34.67 1.98 -9.13
N LEU A 13 -34.78 3.28 -9.44
CA LEU A 13 -33.82 3.98 -10.30
C LEU A 13 -32.42 4.06 -9.65
N MET A 14 -32.36 4.30 -8.34
CA MET A 14 -31.11 4.39 -7.59
C MET A 14 -30.42 3.03 -7.41
N ILE A 15 -31.19 1.95 -7.27
CA ILE A 15 -30.65 0.59 -7.13
C ILE A 15 -30.16 0.05 -8.50
N GLY A 16 -30.84 0.38 -9.60
CA GLY A 16 -30.50 -0.12 -10.94
C GLY A 16 -29.24 0.47 -11.57
N LEU A 17 -28.80 1.66 -11.15
CA LEU A 17 -27.63 2.34 -11.72
C LEU A 17 -26.30 2.00 -11.02
N GLY A 18 -26.34 1.49 -9.79
CA GLY A 18 -25.16 1.17 -8.99
C GLY A 18 -24.23 0.06 -9.54
N PRO A 19 -24.73 -1.06 -10.09
CA PRO A 19 -23.85 -2.19 -10.42
C PRO A 19 -23.03 -1.98 -11.71
N MET A 20 -23.35 -0.97 -12.54
CA MET A 20 -22.58 -0.68 -13.77
C MET A 20 -21.30 0.11 -13.51
N LEU A 21 -21.15 0.74 -12.35
CA LEU A 21 -19.92 1.48 -11.99
C LEU A 21 -18.84 0.61 -11.33
N ARG A 22 -19.12 -0.68 -11.08
CA ARG A 22 -18.16 -1.60 -10.48
C ARG A 22 -17.69 -2.65 -11.48
N ALA A 23 -17.21 -2.19 -12.63
CA ALA A 23 -16.29 -2.99 -13.43
C ALA A 23 -14.93 -2.98 -12.72
N GLU A 24 -14.64 -3.99 -11.91
CA GLU A 24 -13.28 -4.23 -11.45
C GLU A 24 -12.42 -4.53 -12.69
N PRO A 25 -11.32 -3.79 -12.93
CA PRO A 25 -10.45 -4.04 -14.06
C PRO A 25 -9.92 -5.48 -13.96
N PRO A 26 -9.71 -6.19 -15.09
CA PRO A 26 -9.18 -7.54 -15.07
C PRO A 26 -7.84 -7.55 -14.35
N GLN A 27 -7.79 -8.17 -13.16
CA GLN A 27 -6.55 -8.35 -12.42
C GLN A 27 -5.68 -9.30 -13.21
N LYS A 28 -4.56 -8.80 -13.73
CA LYS A 28 -3.55 -9.64 -14.38
C LYS A 28 -3.14 -10.73 -13.38
N PRO A 29 -3.01 -12.00 -13.81
CA PRO A 29 -2.49 -13.05 -12.94
C PRO A 29 -1.22 -12.56 -12.25
N GLY A 30 -1.24 -12.59 -10.92
CA GLY A 30 -0.07 -12.22 -10.14
C GLY A 30 1.13 -13.08 -10.54
N PRO A 31 2.36 -12.59 -10.37
CA PRO A 31 3.54 -13.43 -10.53
C PRO A 31 3.39 -14.68 -9.63
N PRO A 32 3.96 -15.83 -10.04
CA PRO A 32 3.95 -17.03 -9.21
C PRO A 32 4.51 -16.69 -7.83
N ALA A 33 3.93 -17.28 -6.79
CA ALA A 33 4.42 -17.14 -5.43
C ALA A 33 5.90 -17.54 -5.39
N VAL A 34 6.79 -16.55 -5.41
CA VAL A 34 8.20 -16.76 -5.13
C VAL A 34 8.29 -17.13 -3.67
N ALA A 35 8.97 -18.25 -3.37
CA ALA A 35 9.27 -18.62 -2.00
C ALA A 35 9.88 -17.39 -1.30
N ASN A 36 9.38 -17.10 -0.08
CA ASN A 36 9.92 -16.00 0.72
C ASN A 36 11.45 -16.12 0.73
N PRO A 37 12.18 -15.08 0.28
CA PRO A 37 13.62 -15.07 0.40
C PRO A 37 13.98 -15.40 1.85
N ALA A 38 14.98 -16.27 2.03
CA ALA A 38 15.52 -16.51 3.35
C ALA A 38 15.83 -15.16 4.02
N PRO A 39 15.54 -14.99 5.32
CA PRO A 39 15.83 -13.74 6.02
C PRO A 39 17.27 -13.33 5.73
N ALA A 40 17.45 -12.05 5.40
CA ALA A 40 18.75 -11.50 5.06
C ALA A 40 19.77 -11.86 6.18
N PRO A 41 21.03 -12.17 5.83
CA PRO A 41 22.03 -12.53 6.82
C PRO A 41 22.20 -11.38 7.83
N ALA A 42 22.13 -11.70 9.12
CA ALA A 42 22.38 -10.74 10.18
C ALA A 42 23.87 -10.34 10.20
N ALA A 43 24.18 -9.05 9.97
CA ALA A 43 25.28 -8.28 10.58
C ALA A 43 25.52 -6.86 9.98
N THR A 44 24.47 -6.15 9.53
CA THR A 44 24.46 -4.67 9.60
C THR A 44 23.21 -4.28 10.38
N ALA A 45 23.33 -3.40 11.37
CA ALA A 45 22.14 -2.89 12.06
C ALA A 45 21.14 -2.38 11.02
N LEU A 46 19.87 -2.80 11.14
CA LEU A 46 18.82 -2.30 10.27
C LEU A 46 18.76 -0.77 10.38
N PRO A 47 18.55 -0.05 9.27
CA PRO A 47 18.39 1.39 9.34
C PRO A 47 17.18 1.73 10.21
N THR A 48 17.27 2.87 10.89
CA THR A 48 16.18 3.40 11.70
C THR A 48 15.29 4.25 10.80
N PRO A 49 13.99 3.94 10.66
CA PRO A 49 13.11 4.80 9.89
C PRO A 49 12.97 6.19 10.49
N LEU A 50 12.66 7.19 9.66
CA LEU A 50 12.34 8.54 10.12
C LEU A 50 11.11 8.55 11.03
N ALA A 51 11.04 9.59 11.86
CA ALA A 51 9.90 9.78 12.77
C ALA A 51 8.62 10.03 11.95
N ALA A 52 7.55 9.31 12.27
CA ALA A 52 6.29 9.38 11.54
C ALA A 52 5.66 10.78 11.62
N GLU A 53 5.94 11.51 12.71
CA GLU A 53 5.48 12.88 12.97
C GLU A 53 6.00 13.91 11.96
N LEU A 54 6.98 13.55 11.13
CA LEU A 54 7.46 14.39 10.03
C LEU A 54 6.53 14.37 8.80
N PHE A 55 5.57 13.45 8.78
CA PHE A 55 4.70 13.20 7.63
C PHE A 55 3.23 13.30 8.02
N GLU A 56 2.36 13.33 7.01
CA GLU A 56 0.90 13.37 7.17
C GLU A 56 0.22 12.26 6.39
N GLY A 57 -1.02 11.92 6.79
CA GLY A 57 -1.85 10.92 6.11
C GLY A 57 -1.17 9.55 5.97
N ARG A 58 -1.28 8.94 4.79
CA ARG A 58 -0.76 7.58 4.53
C ARG A 58 0.76 7.46 4.67
N ALA A 59 1.50 8.55 4.41
CA ALA A 59 2.95 8.54 4.60
C ALA A 59 3.26 8.35 6.09
N ARG A 60 2.67 9.16 6.97
CA ARG A 60 2.81 8.99 8.43
C ARG A 60 2.51 7.58 8.90
N GLU A 61 1.39 7.01 8.44
CA GLU A 61 1.00 5.63 8.77
C GLU A 61 2.07 4.61 8.32
N ALA A 62 2.62 4.78 7.13
CA ALA A 62 3.64 3.90 6.59
C ALA A 62 4.98 4.00 7.35
N TYR A 63 5.43 5.21 7.73
CA TYR A 63 6.63 5.38 8.55
C TYR A 63 6.44 4.81 9.97
N ALA A 64 5.26 4.96 10.55
CA ALA A 64 4.94 4.33 11.84
C ALA A 64 5.01 2.80 11.75
N ALA A 65 4.43 2.20 10.71
CA ALA A 65 4.51 0.76 10.47
C ALA A 65 5.95 0.28 10.24
N ALA A 66 6.75 1.02 9.46
CA ALA A 66 8.15 0.69 9.24
C ALA A 66 8.97 0.66 10.53
N ARG A 67 8.64 1.53 11.51
CA ARG A 67 9.25 1.55 12.85
C ARG A 67 8.82 0.37 13.72
N GLU A 68 7.56 -0.05 13.60
CA GLU A 68 6.98 -1.14 14.39
C GLU A 68 7.50 -2.51 13.95
N ILE A 69 7.63 -2.73 12.63
CA ILE A 69 8.00 -4.02 12.02
C ILE A 69 9.19 -3.89 11.04
N PRO A 70 10.36 -3.42 11.50
CA PRO A 70 11.48 -3.14 10.60
C PRO A 70 11.99 -4.38 9.86
N ASP A 71 12.00 -5.55 10.50
CA ASP A 71 12.44 -6.79 9.88
C ASP A 71 11.57 -7.20 8.67
N VAL A 72 10.27 -6.93 8.74
CA VAL A 72 9.34 -7.21 7.63
C VAL A 72 9.66 -6.31 6.45
N PHE A 73 9.85 -5.02 6.69
CA PHE A 73 10.24 -4.06 5.64
C PHE A 73 11.64 -4.37 5.08
N ALA A 74 12.56 -4.88 5.90
CA ALA A 74 13.88 -5.32 5.44
C ALA A 74 13.82 -6.60 4.59
N GLY A 75 12.78 -7.42 4.76
CA GLY A 75 12.53 -8.61 3.95
C GLY A 75 11.85 -8.35 2.59
N LEU A 76 11.34 -7.13 2.37
CA LEU A 76 10.62 -6.76 1.15
C LEU A 76 11.52 -5.99 0.18
N ALA A 77 11.35 -6.27 -1.11
CA ALA A 77 11.95 -5.45 -2.16
C ALA A 77 11.23 -4.10 -2.27
N CYS A 78 11.98 -3.05 -2.58
CA CYS A 78 11.40 -1.77 -2.99
C CYS A 78 10.94 -1.84 -4.46
N TYR A 79 9.71 -1.38 -4.73
CA TYR A 79 9.15 -1.38 -6.08
C TYR A 79 9.43 -0.10 -6.88
N CYS A 80 10.00 0.92 -6.24
CA CYS A 80 10.35 2.19 -6.91
C CYS A 80 11.56 2.07 -7.84
N GLY A 81 12.35 0.99 -7.73
CA GLY A 81 13.59 0.81 -8.49
C GLY A 81 14.75 1.68 -8.02
N CYS A 82 14.62 2.30 -6.84
CA CYS A 82 15.63 3.19 -6.24
C CYS A 82 16.94 2.48 -5.86
N ASN A 83 16.94 1.15 -5.81
CA ASN A 83 18.13 0.37 -5.52
C ASN A 83 19.29 0.64 -6.48
N LYS A 84 19.00 1.03 -7.73
CA LYS A 84 20.01 1.35 -8.74
C LYS A 84 20.49 2.79 -8.72
N SER A 85 19.68 3.71 -8.20
CA SER A 85 19.94 5.16 -8.22
C SER A 85 20.39 5.71 -6.88
N LEU A 86 19.82 5.22 -5.78
CA LEU A 86 20.06 5.67 -4.41
C LEU A 86 20.78 4.63 -3.54
N GLY A 87 20.93 3.40 -4.04
CA GLY A 87 21.63 2.34 -3.31
C GLY A 87 20.82 1.70 -2.18
N HIS A 88 19.50 1.96 -2.09
CA HIS A 88 18.61 1.26 -1.16
C HIS A 88 18.60 -0.25 -1.45
N ARG A 89 18.76 -1.07 -0.42
CA ARG A 89 18.89 -2.53 -0.52
C ARG A 89 17.54 -3.24 -0.39
N HIS A 90 16.67 -2.72 0.47
CA HIS A 90 15.34 -3.26 0.76
C HIS A 90 14.37 -2.13 1.10
N LEU A 91 13.07 -2.43 1.19
CA LEU A 91 12.03 -1.42 1.43
C LEU A 91 12.30 -0.56 2.66
N LEU A 92 12.86 -1.12 3.75
CA LEU A 92 13.16 -0.35 4.96
C LEU A 92 14.17 0.79 4.73
N ASP A 93 15.09 0.68 3.76
CA ASP A 93 16.05 1.75 3.48
C ASP A 93 15.30 3.00 2.92
N CYS A 94 14.18 2.82 2.21
CA CYS A 94 13.34 3.92 1.73
C CYS A 94 12.63 4.70 2.84
N PHE A 95 12.50 4.10 4.02
CA PHE A 95 11.90 4.74 5.19
C PHE A 95 12.95 5.32 6.13
N ALA A 96 14.25 5.08 5.86
CA ALA A 96 15.36 5.68 6.59
C ALA A 96 15.66 7.13 6.16
N ASP A 97 15.18 7.50 4.97
CA ASP A 97 15.10 8.87 4.45
C ASP A 97 13.63 9.20 4.11
N ASP A 98 13.37 10.31 3.44
CA ASP A 98 12.01 10.77 3.11
C ASP A 98 11.44 10.14 1.83
N HIS A 99 12.18 9.28 1.12
CA HIS A 99 11.77 8.73 -0.17
C HIS A 99 10.47 7.92 -0.08
N GLY A 100 10.23 7.23 1.04
CA GLY A 100 9.01 6.47 1.30
C GLY A 100 7.73 7.33 1.31
N ALA A 101 7.85 8.66 1.29
CA ALA A 101 6.71 9.58 1.24
C ALA A 101 6.17 9.83 -0.19
N GLY A 102 6.90 9.45 -1.24
CA GLY A 102 6.50 9.57 -2.65
C GLY A 102 7.44 10.38 -3.53
#